data_AF-A0A914ENA2-F1
#
_entry.id   AF-A0A914ENA2-F1
#
_cell.length_a   1.000
_cell.length_b   1.000
_cell.length_c   1.000
_cell.angle_alpha   90.00
_cell.angle_beta   90.00
_cell.angle_gamma   90.00
#
_symmetry.space_group_name_H-M   'P 1'
#
loop_
_entity.id
_entity.type
_entity.pdbx_description
1 polymer ?
#
loop_
_entity_poly.entity_id
_entity_poly.type
_entity_poly.pdbx_seq_one_letter_code
_entity_poly.pdbx_strand_id
1 'polypeptide(L)'
;MLTIPIHIANVGDWRDEVNPHCPAYNCPPDSTYNPCASRCQQTCQPSNGTYGDGCIDTCTEGCNCDPGYVEDTTSKVFKCIRIEECGCTDDNGNTYPANSHWLNDNCTKSFTCQNGTIDEVPNACSVDGYCVLDSGVMQCTCNSGYMGDGYNCTDIDECEDPQVCNQVYGWGTCTNTPEFTLLMTITPTLQLIATWILVEVDGLL
;
A
#
# COMPACT_ATOMS: atom_id res chain seq x y z
N MET A 1 36.10 -33.32 16.86
CA MET A 1 35.30 -32.09 16.70
C MET A 1 34.21 -32.14 17.76
N LEU A 2 34.31 -31.33 18.81
CA LEU A 2 33.30 -31.21 19.85
C LEU A 2 32.33 -30.11 19.42
N THR A 3 31.13 -30.48 19.00
CA THR A 3 30.01 -29.54 18.85
C THR A 3 29.45 -29.28 20.24
N ILE A 4 29.67 -28.07 20.77
CA ILE A 4 29.00 -27.62 22.00
C ILE A 4 27.55 -27.31 21.62
N PRO A 5 26.55 -28.00 22.20
CA PRO A 5 25.16 -27.63 21.99
C PRO A 5 24.91 -26.27 22.63
N ILE A 6 24.38 -25.32 21.85
CA ILE A 6 23.85 -24.06 22.40
C ILE A 6 22.61 -24.44 23.22
N HIS A 7 22.76 -24.53 24.55
CA HIS A 7 21.63 -24.59 25.44
C HIS A 7 21.06 -23.18 25.58
N ILE A 8 20.00 -22.89 24.83
CA ILE A 8 19.10 -21.79 25.16
C ILE A 8 18.48 -22.19 26.51
N ALA A 9 18.89 -21.51 27.57
CA ALA A 9 18.30 -21.71 28.88
C ALA A 9 16.84 -21.29 28.79
N ASN A 10 15.92 -22.27 28.83
CA ASN A 10 14.51 -22.01 28.99
C ASN A 10 14.31 -21.63 30.46
N VAL A 11 14.59 -20.38 30.78
CA VAL A 11 14.32 -19.81 32.09
C VAL A 11 12.80 -19.72 32.16
N GLY A 12 12.16 -20.61 32.92
CA GLY A 12 10.73 -20.52 33.22
C GLY A 12 10.42 -19.19 33.92
N ASP A 13 9.13 -18.88 34.12
CA ASP A 13 8.69 -17.65 34.76
C ASP A 13 8.99 -17.65 36.27
N TRP A 14 10.27 -17.52 36.61
CA TRP A 14 10.77 -17.56 37.97
C TRP A 14 10.21 -16.42 38.83
N ARG A 15 9.74 -15.33 38.21
CA ARG A 15 9.12 -14.20 38.89
C ARG A 15 7.76 -14.57 39.48
N ASP A 16 6.99 -15.38 38.76
CA ASP A 16 5.72 -15.90 39.28
C ASP A 16 5.93 -16.83 40.48
N GLU A 17 7.00 -17.62 40.46
CA GLU A 17 7.32 -18.58 41.53
C GLU A 17 7.79 -17.91 42.84
N VAL A 18 8.43 -16.74 42.77
CA VAL A 18 9.01 -16.04 43.93
C VAL A 18 8.28 -14.75 44.33
N ASN A 19 7.14 -14.46 43.69
CA ASN A 19 6.22 -13.40 44.07
C ASN A 19 5.79 -13.57 45.54
N PRO A 20 5.90 -12.54 46.43
CA PRO A 20 6.06 -11.11 46.15
C PRO A 20 7.47 -10.54 46.25
N HIS A 21 8.49 -11.36 46.45
CA HIS A 21 9.86 -10.86 46.63
C HIS A 21 10.47 -10.35 45.32
N CYS A 22 10.03 -10.88 44.19
CA CYS A 22 10.30 -10.32 42.87
C CYS A 22 8.97 -10.17 42.13
N PRO A 23 8.36 -8.97 42.18
CA PRO A 23 7.10 -8.72 41.48
C PRO A 23 7.21 -8.93 39.96
N ALA A 24 6.05 -9.13 39.34
CA ALA A 24 5.91 -9.19 37.88
C ALA A 24 6.58 -7.98 37.21
N TYR A 25 7.21 -8.24 36.07
CA TYR A 25 7.89 -7.20 35.30
C TYR A 25 6.88 -6.45 34.43
N ASN A 26 6.72 -5.16 34.64
CA ASN A 26 5.79 -4.35 33.87
C ASN A 26 6.45 -3.89 32.57
N CYS A 27 6.07 -4.52 31.46
CA CYS A 27 6.47 -4.10 30.13
C CYS A 27 5.62 -2.91 29.63
N PRO A 28 6.18 -2.04 28.78
CA PRO A 28 5.42 -1.01 28.08
C PRO A 28 4.30 -1.62 27.21
N PRO A 29 3.32 -0.79 26.76
CA PRO A 29 2.29 -1.26 25.84
C PRO A 29 2.88 -1.94 24.60
N ASP A 30 2.13 -2.91 24.07
CA ASP A 30 2.47 -3.66 22.85
C ASP A 30 3.80 -4.44 22.97
N SER A 31 4.14 -4.86 24.19
CA SER A 31 5.28 -5.70 24.48
C SER A 31 5.01 -6.68 25.63
N THR A 32 5.65 -7.84 25.54
CA THR A 32 5.50 -8.95 26.49
C THR A 32 6.83 -9.22 27.21
N TYR A 33 6.75 -9.50 28.51
CA TYR A 33 7.91 -9.90 29.30
C TYR A 33 8.50 -11.21 28.79
N ASN A 34 9.82 -11.26 28.71
CA ASN A 34 10.57 -12.45 28.36
C ASN A 34 11.83 -12.56 29.24
N PRO A 35 11.99 -13.68 29.99
CA PRO A 35 13.16 -13.89 30.84
C PRO A 35 14.47 -14.02 30.05
N CYS A 36 14.38 -14.26 28.74
CA CYS A 36 15.48 -14.28 27.79
C CYS A 36 15.09 -13.44 26.55
N ALA A 37 14.81 -12.15 26.78
CA ALA A 37 14.52 -11.21 25.70
C ALA A 37 15.77 -10.93 24.87
N SER A 38 15.67 -11.11 23.55
CA SER A 38 16.73 -10.69 22.65
C SER A 38 16.87 -9.16 22.63
N ARG A 39 18.11 -8.68 22.58
CA ARG A 39 18.46 -7.26 22.43
C ARG A 39 18.39 -6.74 21.00
N CYS A 40 18.18 -7.61 20.02
CA CYS A 40 18.06 -7.19 18.64
C CYS A 40 16.68 -7.55 18.13
N GLN A 41 15.74 -6.73 18.57
CA GLN A 41 14.37 -6.80 18.13
C GLN A 41 14.28 -6.28 16.71
N GLN A 42 13.21 -6.67 16.03
CA GLN A 42 12.92 -6.12 14.72
C GLN A 42 12.66 -4.62 14.87
N THR A 43 13.19 -3.84 13.93
CA THR A 43 12.96 -2.39 13.81
C THR A 43 12.29 -2.11 12.47
N CYS A 44 11.93 -0.85 12.22
CA CYS A 44 11.32 -0.45 10.95
C CYS A 44 12.22 -0.59 9.72
N GLN A 45 13.52 -0.82 9.88
CA GLN A 45 14.41 -1.07 8.76
C GLN A 45 14.66 -2.57 8.65
N PRO A 46 14.29 -3.22 7.53
CA PRO A 46 14.69 -4.59 7.29
C PRO A 46 16.21 -4.60 7.13
N SER A 47 16.94 -4.98 8.18
CA SER A 47 18.33 -5.37 8.01
C SER A 47 18.35 -6.51 7.00
N ASN A 48 18.87 -6.26 5.81
CA ASN A 48 18.94 -7.17 4.67
C ASN A 48 19.44 -8.56 5.10
N GLY A 49 18.54 -9.47 5.48
CA GLY A 49 18.80 -10.89 5.76
C GLY A 49 19.84 -11.23 6.84
N THR A 50 20.52 -10.26 7.44
CA THR A 50 21.46 -10.43 8.53
C THR A 50 21.10 -9.42 9.58
N TYR A 51 20.58 -9.91 10.71
CA TYR A 51 20.70 -9.31 12.04
C TYR A 51 21.84 -8.29 12.07
N GLY A 52 21.51 -7.00 11.96
CA GLY A 52 22.41 -5.96 11.47
C GLY A 52 23.81 -6.03 12.07
N ASP A 53 24.79 -6.27 11.21
CA ASP A 53 26.20 -5.83 11.24
C ASP A 53 26.76 -5.38 12.61
N GLY A 54 26.68 -6.26 13.63
CA GLY A 54 27.22 -6.01 14.98
C GLY A 54 26.27 -6.24 16.15
N CYS A 55 25.00 -6.60 15.95
CA CYS A 55 24.15 -6.95 17.07
C CYS A 55 24.48 -8.34 17.61
N ILE A 56 25.10 -8.38 18.80
CA ILE A 56 25.47 -9.63 19.46
C ILE A 56 24.21 -10.18 20.14
N ASP A 57 23.64 -11.26 19.58
CA ASP A 57 22.47 -11.93 20.13
C ASP A 57 22.79 -12.59 21.48
N THR A 58 22.72 -11.77 22.51
CA THR A 58 22.75 -12.17 23.91
C THR A 58 21.39 -11.82 24.47
N CYS A 59 20.71 -12.82 25.03
CA CYS A 59 19.45 -12.54 25.68
C CYS A 59 19.69 -12.04 27.10
N THR A 60 18.91 -11.05 27.49
CA THR A 60 18.83 -10.60 28.87
C THR A 60 17.37 -10.47 29.23
N GLU A 61 17.05 -10.67 30.50
CA GLU A 61 15.70 -10.47 31.00
C GLU A 61 15.17 -9.08 30.61
N GLY A 62 14.00 -9.02 29.97
CA GLY A 62 13.44 -7.78 29.44
C GLY A 62 12.09 -7.97 28.76
N CYS A 63 11.72 -7.04 27.88
CA CYS A 63 10.47 -7.06 27.12
C CYS A 63 10.75 -7.25 25.64
N ASN A 64 9.95 -8.05 24.95
CA ASN A 64 9.93 -8.14 23.48
C ASN A 64 8.67 -7.48 22.95
N CYS A 65 8.78 -6.73 21.84
CA CYS A 65 7.58 -6.29 21.13
C CYS A 65 6.71 -7.49 20.73
N ASP A 66 5.39 -7.30 20.82
CA ASP A 66 4.42 -8.32 20.46
C ASP A 66 4.45 -8.61 18.95
N PRO A 67 3.97 -9.78 18.49
CA PRO A 67 3.90 -10.09 17.06
C PRO A 67 3.12 -9.02 16.27
N GLY A 68 3.72 -8.52 15.19
CA GLY A 68 3.18 -7.41 14.39
C GLY A 68 3.68 -6.02 14.82
N TYR A 69 4.44 -5.95 15.91
CA TYR A 69 5.08 -4.74 16.40
C TYR A 69 6.59 -4.81 16.28
N VAL A 70 7.20 -3.64 16.11
CA VAL A 70 8.64 -3.45 15.97
C VAL A 70 9.11 -2.31 16.87
N GLU A 71 10.38 -2.31 17.25
CA GLU A 71 10.94 -1.26 18.09
C GLU A 71 11.08 0.07 17.32
N ASP A 72 10.54 1.14 17.89
CA ASP A 72 10.70 2.51 17.41
C ASP A 72 12.07 3.05 17.83
N THR A 73 13.05 2.88 16.96
CA THR A 73 14.44 3.37 17.17
C THR A 73 14.57 4.89 17.17
N THR A 74 13.52 5.62 16.81
CA THR A 74 13.50 7.10 16.89
C THR A 74 13.14 7.60 18.27
N SER A 75 12.46 6.77 19.07
CA SER A 75 12.07 7.07 20.44
C SER A 75 13.25 6.89 21.39
N LYS A 76 13.40 7.83 22.33
CA LYS A 76 14.43 7.75 23.40
C LYS A 76 14.11 6.73 24.49
N VAL A 77 12.93 6.14 24.43
CA VAL A 77 12.39 5.16 25.38
C VAL A 77 11.94 3.96 24.55
N PHE A 78 12.10 2.75 25.10
CA PHE A 78 11.60 1.53 24.47
C PHE A 78 10.10 1.67 24.20
N LYS A 79 9.75 1.67 22.92
CA LYS A 79 8.39 1.82 22.42
C LYS A 79 8.21 0.90 21.23
N CYS A 80 7.16 0.10 21.26
CA CYS A 80 6.78 -0.75 20.15
C CYS A 80 5.72 -0.03 19.31
N ILE A 81 5.85 -0.07 18.00
CA ILE A 81 4.90 0.48 17.03
C ILE A 81 4.49 -0.61 16.04
N ARG A 82 3.33 -0.48 15.41
CA ARG A 82 2.90 -1.48 14.42
C ARG A 82 3.82 -1.42 13.21
N ILE A 83 4.13 -2.57 12.62
CA ILE A 83 5.00 -2.65 11.45
C ILE A 83 4.45 -1.83 10.26
N GLU A 84 3.13 -1.72 10.13
CA GLU A 84 2.45 -0.92 9.10
C GLU A 84 2.58 0.59 9.31
N GLU A 85 3.06 1.05 10.47
CA GLU A 85 3.36 2.46 10.76
C GLU A 85 4.81 2.82 10.41
N CYS A 86 5.61 1.85 9.96
CA CYS A 86 6.97 2.08 9.54
C CYS A 86 7.05 2.83 8.21
N GLY A 87 7.68 4.00 8.24
CA GLY A 87 8.14 4.69 7.04
C GLY A 87 9.32 3.97 6.39
N CYS A 88 9.56 4.28 5.11
CA CYS A 88 10.60 3.64 4.31
C CYS A 88 11.75 4.60 4.03
N THR A 89 12.92 4.07 3.70
CA THR A 89 14.08 4.86 3.28
C THR A 89 14.69 4.24 2.02
N ASP A 90 14.93 5.03 0.98
CA ASP A 90 15.62 4.55 -0.22
C ASP A 90 17.15 4.47 -0.03
N ASP A 91 17.85 3.88 -0.99
CA ASP A 91 19.32 3.78 -0.98
C ASP A 91 20.03 5.14 -0.98
N ASN A 92 19.34 6.22 -1.36
CA ASN A 92 19.86 7.58 -1.35
C ASN A 92 19.64 8.30 0.00
N GLY A 93 18.93 7.67 0.94
CA GLY A 93 18.60 8.23 2.24
C GLY A 93 17.32 9.09 2.26
N ASN A 94 16.53 9.11 1.19
CA ASN A 94 15.23 9.78 1.17
C ASN A 94 14.22 8.98 1.98
N THR A 95 13.37 9.66 2.76
CA THR A 95 12.39 9.00 3.64
C THR A 95 10.97 9.17 3.10
N TYR A 96 10.17 8.13 3.25
CA TYR A 96 8.80 8.03 2.74
C TYR A 96 7.84 7.65 3.87
N PRO A 97 6.67 8.30 3.98
CA PRO A 97 5.67 7.95 4.97
C PRO A 97 5.17 6.50 4.82
N ALA A 98 4.71 5.90 5.92
CA ALA A 98 4.09 4.58 5.88
C ALA A 98 2.86 4.58 4.95
N ASN A 99 2.71 3.51 4.16
CA ASN A 99 1.61 3.34 3.19
C ASN A 99 1.56 4.43 2.11
N SER A 100 2.66 5.15 1.86
CA SER A 100 2.72 6.11 0.77
C SER A 100 2.89 5.41 -0.57
N HIS A 101 2.27 5.97 -1.61
CA HIS A 101 2.42 5.55 -2.99
C HIS A 101 2.91 6.71 -3.84
N TRP A 102 3.90 6.47 -4.72
CA TRP A 102 4.42 7.50 -5.62
C TRP A 102 4.92 6.90 -6.93
N LEU A 103 5.06 7.77 -7.92
CA LEU A 103 5.53 7.46 -9.26
C LEU A 103 6.89 8.11 -9.51
N ASN A 104 7.67 7.55 -10.43
CA ASN A 104 8.79 8.30 -11.00
C ASN A 104 8.32 9.33 -12.04
N ASP A 105 9.23 10.23 -12.43
CA ASP A 105 8.96 11.36 -13.34
C ASP A 105 8.37 10.98 -14.71
N ASN A 106 8.45 9.72 -15.11
CA ASN A 106 7.91 9.22 -16.38
C ASN A 106 6.84 8.13 -16.21
N CYS A 107 6.34 7.92 -14.99
CA CYS A 107 5.34 6.88 -14.65
C CYS A 107 5.69 5.47 -15.16
N THR A 108 6.97 5.16 -15.38
CA THR A 108 7.40 3.82 -15.78
C THR A 108 7.41 2.85 -14.60
N LYS A 109 7.49 3.39 -13.37
CA LYS A 109 7.55 2.65 -12.12
C LYS A 109 6.65 3.30 -11.08
N SER A 110 5.94 2.47 -10.33
CA SER A 110 5.30 2.86 -9.07
C SER A 110 6.07 2.29 -7.90
N PHE A 111 6.02 3.03 -6.80
CA PHE A 111 6.65 2.67 -5.54
C PHE A 111 5.60 2.71 -4.44
N THR A 112 5.65 1.71 -3.57
CA THR A 112 4.80 1.65 -2.38
C THR A 112 5.68 1.44 -1.16
N CYS A 113 5.47 2.24 -0.12
CA CYS A 113 6.07 2.00 1.17
C CYS A 113 5.15 1.13 2.01
N GLN A 114 5.50 -0.14 2.20
CA GLN A 114 4.72 -1.06 3.03
C GLN A 114 5.65 -1.75 4.04
N ASN A 115 5.28 -1.71 5.33
CA ASN A 115 6.01 -2.38 6.40
C ASN A 115 7.52 -2.03 6.45
N GLY A 116 7.87 -0.75 6.19
CA GLY A 116 9.26 -0.29 6.16
C GLY A 116 10.07 -0.70 4.92
N THR A 117 9.44 -1.36 3.95
CA THR A 117 10.06 -1.78 2.69
C THR A 117 9.46 -1.02 1.51
N ILE A 118 10.31 -0.65 0.54
CA ILE A 118 9.88 -0.04 -0.72
C ILE A 118 9.69 -1.15 -1.74
N ASP A 119 8.44 -1.37 -2.15
CA ASP A 119 8.11 -2.25 -3.26
C ASP A 119 8.06 -1.44 -4.57
N GLU A 120 8.79 -1.90 -5.57
CA GLU A 120 8.83 -1.31 -6.90
C GLU A 120 8.04 -2.17 -7.90
N VAL A 121 7.08 -1.57 -8.60
CA VAL A 121 6.26 -2.25 -9.62
C VAL A 121 6.43 -1.56 -10.98
N PRO A 122 6.78 -2.29 -12.05
CA PRO A 122 6.83 -1.75 -13.41
C PRO A 122 5.42 -1.61 -14.00
N ASN A 123 5.23 -0.68 -14.95
CA ASN A 123 3.94 -0.32 -15.57
C ASN A 123 2.96 0.23 -14.53
N ALA A 124 3.23 1.45 -14.09
CA ALA A 124 2.60 2.03 -12.92
C ALA A 124 1.12 2.34 -13.08
N CYS A 125 0.71 2.84 -14.25
CA CYS A 125 -0.68 3.18 -14.53
C CYS A 125 -1.43 2.02 -15.18
N SER A 126 -2.76 2.06 -15.10
CA SER A 126 -3.61 1.15 -15.86
C SER A 126 -3.29 1.22 -17.36
N VAL A 127 -3.52 0.12 -18.08
CA VAL A 127 -3.43 0.10 -19.55
C VAL A 127 -4.43 1.07 -20.20
N ASP A 128 -5.54 1.33 -19.51
CA ASP A 128 -6.58 2.28 -19.91
C ASP A 128 -6.46 3.61 -19.15
N GLY A 129 -5.25 3.94 -18.70
CA GLY A 129 -4.92 5.21 -18.05
C GLY A 129 -3.67 5.85 -18.63
N TYR A 130 -3.43 7.09 -18.23
CA TYR A 130 -2.29 7.90 -18.62
C TYR A 130 -1.70 8.66 -17.44
N CYS A 131 -0.43 9.03 -17.58
CA CYS A 131 0.34 9.73 -16.56
C CYS A 131 0.19 11.25 -16.71
N VAL A 132 -0.10 11.94 -15.63
CA VAL A 132 -0.18 13.41 -15.57
C VAL A 132 0.60 13.95 -14.38
N LEU A 133 1.15 15.15 -14.54
CA LEU A 133 1.69 15.92 -13.43
C LEU A 133 0.54 16.75 -12.82
N ASP A 134 0.08 16.35 -11.64
CA ASP A 134 -0.91 17.11 -10.88
C ASP A 134 -0.30 17.62 -9.57
N SER A 135 -0.49 18.90 -9.26
CA SER A 135 -0.01 19.51 -8.01
C SER A 135 1.48 19.27 -7.70
N GLY A 136 2.32 19.07 -8.73
CA GLY A 136 3.75 18.81 -8.59
C GLY A 136 4.13 17.35 -8.35
N VAL A 137 3.17 16.41 -8.37
CA VAL A 137 3.39 14.96 -8.26
C VAL A 137 2.83 14.24 -9.48
N MET A 138 3.54 13.20 -9.93
CA MET A 138 3.06 12.35 -11.01
C MET A 138 1.92 11.47 -10.48
N GLN A 139 0.80 11.45 -11.19
CA GLN A 139 -0.39 10.66 -10.88
C GLN A 139 -0.93 9.98 -12.15
N CYS A 140 -1.55 8.82 -11.96
CA CYS A 140 -2.28 8.14 -13.02
C CYS A 140 -3.71 8.70 -13.10
N THR A 141 -4.24 8.82 -14.31
CA THR A 141 -5.62 9.24 -14.58
C THR A 141 -6.20 8.31 -15.63
N CYS A 142 -7.47 7.92 -15.51
CA CYS A 142 -8.09 7.06 -16.51
C CYS A 142 -8.29 7.80 -17.83
N ASN A 143 -8.13 7.07 -18.94
CA ASN A 143 -8.46 7.58 -20.27
C ASN A 143 -9.95 7.98 -20.32
N SER A 144 -10.29 8.84 -21.28
CA SER A 144 -11.70 9.15 -21.57
C SER A 144 -12.49 7.86 -21.81
N GLY A 145 -13.69 7.78 -21.23
CA GLY A 145 -14.54 6.58 -21.29
C GLY A 145 -14.23 5.52 -20.22
N TYR A 146 -13.25 5.76 -19.34
CA TYR A 146 -12.94 4.88 -18.22
C TYR A 146 -13.08 5.62 -16.89
N MET A 147 -13.45 4.90 -15.84
CA MET A 147 -13.52 5.39 -14.46
C MET A 147 -12.63 4.59 -13.53
N GLY A 148 -12.18 5.22 -12.44
CA GLY A 148 -11.31 4.58 -11.45
C GLY A 148 -10.34 5.56 -10.80
N ASP A 149 -9.26 5.02 -10.24
CA ASP A 149 -8.19 5.77 -9.56
C ASP A 149 -6.96 6.03 -10.47
N GLY A 150 -7.05 5.69 -11.75
CA GLY A 150 -5.93 5.76 -12.72
C GLY A 150 -5.00 4.54 -12.71
N TYR A 151 -4.95 3.81 -11.60
CA TYR A 151 -4.20 2.55 -11.45
C TYR A 151 -5.06 1.34 -11.85
N ASN A 152 -6.36 1.42 -11.55
CA ASN A 152 -7.41 0.50 -11.94
C ASN A 152 -8.48 1.31 -12.68
N CYS A 153 -8.42 1.27 -14.00
CA CYS A 153 -9.43 1.88 -14.86
C CYS A 153 -10.36 0.80 -15.38
N THR A 154 -11.65 1.06 -15.26
CA THR A 154 -12.71 0.20 -15.81
C THR A 154 -13.55 1.00 -16.78
N ASP A 155 -13.97 0.35 -17.84
CA ASP A 155 -14.87 0.88 -18.84
C ASP A 155 -16.14 1.46 -18.19
N ILE A 156 -16.53 2.67 -18.60
CA ILE A 156 -17.77 3.29 -18.17
C ILE A 156 -18.90 2.73 -19.02
N ASP A 157 -19.85 2.01 -18.41
CA ASP A 157 -21.05 1.59 -19.13
C ASP A 157 -22.00 2.79 -19.31
N GLU A 158 -21.94 3.43 -20.48
CA GLU A 158 -22.75 4.60 -20.77
C GLU A 158 -24.23 4.26 -20.96
N CYS A 159 -24.58 2.97 -21.03
CA CYS A 159 -25.96 2.51 -21.02
C CYS A 159 -26.56 2.44 -19.62
N GLU A 160 -25.74 2.44 -18.56
CA GLU A 160 -26.22 2.49 -17.17
C GLU A 160 -26.60 3.91 -16.71
N ASP A 161 -26.15 4.97 -17.41
CA ASP A 161 -26.53 6.35 -17.10
C ASP A 161 -27.88 6.73 -17.74
N PRO A 162 -28.94 6.97 -16.93
CA PRO A 162 -30.26 7.34 -17.43
C PRO A 162 -30.32 8.73 -18.10
N GLN A 163 -29.33 9.60 -17.85
CA GLN A 163 -29.23 10.91 -18.51
C GLN A 163 -28.64 10.82 -19.91
N VAL A 164 -27.76 9.84 -20.13
CA VAL A 164 -27.10 9.55 -21.40
C VAL A 164 -28.04 8.77 -22.32
N CYS A 165 -28.63 7.70 -21.78
CA CYS A 165 -29.55 6.86 -22.51
C CYS A 165 -30.99 7.20 -22.15
N ASN A 166 -31.56 8.16 -22.87
CA ASN A 166 -32.98 8.45 -22.79
C ASN A 166 -33.80 7.32 -23.47
N GLN A 167 -33.90 6.19 -22.78
CA GLN A 167 -34.77 5.06 -23.13
C GLN A 167 -36.26 5.46 -23.15
N VAL A 168 -36.63 6.65 -22.64
CA VAL A 168 -38.03 7.09 -22.48
C VAL A 168 -38.72 7.33 -23.83
N TYR A 169 -37.99 7.62 -24.91
CA TYR A 169 -38.58 7.87 -26.22
C TYR A 169 -38.48 6.70 -27.22
N GLY A 170 -37.78 5.60 -26.88
CA GLY A 170 -37.83 4.35 -27.65
C GLY A 170 -37.28 4.41 -29.09
N TRP A 171 -36.40 5.37 -29.42
CA TRP A 171 -35.89 5.58 -30.78
C TRP A 171 -34.43 5.21 -31.01
N GLY A 172 -33.77 4.56 -30.05
CA GLY A 172 -32.38 4.15 -30.20
C GLY A 172 -32.03 2.92 -29.38
N THR A 173 -31.03 2.17 -29.85
CA THR A 173 -30.36 1.11 -29.09
C THR A 173 -29.07 1.68 -28.51
N CYS A 174 -28.88 1.54 -27.19
CA CYS A 174 -27.58 1.81 -26.57
C CYS A 174 -26.65 0.60 -26.76
N THR A 175 -25.38 0.89 -26.98
CA THR A 175 -24.31 -0.10 -26.99
C THR A 175 -23.16 0.47 -26.16
N ASN A 176 -22.76 -0.24 -25.10
CA ASN A 176 -21.56 0.09 -24.35
C ASN A 176 -20.35 0.01 -25.28
N THR A 177 -19.53 1.07 -25.31
CA THR A 177 -18.36 1.16 -26.17
C THR A 177 -17.14 1.66 -25.41
N PRO A 178 -16.07 0.84 -25.35
CA PRO A 178 -14.81 1.27 -24.76
C PRO A 178 -14.27 2.55 -25.40
N GLU A 179 -13.67 3.42 -24.58
CA GLU A 179 -13.04 4.70 -24.95
C GLU A 179 -14.00 5.86 -25.28
N PHE A 180 -15.31 5.61 -25.39
CA PHE A 180 -16.30 6.66 -25.60
C PHE A 180 -16.95 7.06 -24.28
N THR A 181 -17.55 8.26 -24.26
CA THR A 181 -18.27 8.78 -23.09
C THR A 181 -19.77 8.90 -23.35
N LEU A 182 -20.23 8.61 -24.58
CA LEU A 182 -21.62 8.73 -25.00
C LEU A 182 -21.85 8.09 -26.39
N LEU A 183 -22.69 7.06 -26.52
CA LEU A 183 -23.18 6.57 -27.83
C LEU A 183 -24.70 6.32 -27.85
N MET A 184 -25.36 6.88 -28.86
CA MET A 184 -26.72 6.49 -29.27
C MET A 184 -26.72 6.12 -30.76
N THR A 185 -27.26 4.95 -31.11
CA THR A 185 -27.51 4.55 -32.50
C THR A 185 -29.00 4.62 -32.82
N ILE A 186 -29.36 5.43 -33.81
CA ILE A 186 -30.73 5.50 -34.36
C ILE A 186 -30.86 4.44 -35.46
N THR A 187 -31.74 3.46 -35.27
CA THR A 187 -32.09 2.52 -36.35
C THR A 187 -32.88 3.26 -37.43
N PRO A 188 -32.43 3.32 -38.70
CA PRO A 188 -33.11 4.07 -39.74
C PRO A 188 -34.34 3.27 -40.18
N THR A 189 -35.49 3.53 -39.57
CA THR A 189 -36.78 3.17 -40.15
C THR A 189 -37.49 4.45 -40.55
N LEU A 190 -37.58 4.63 -41.88
CA LEU A 190 -38.12 5.76 -42.65
C LEU A 190 -37.14 6.92 -42.86
N GLN A 191 -36.65 6.97 -44.11
CA GLN A 191 -36.09 8.12 -44.84
C GLN A 191 -36.02 9.41 -44.03
N LEU A 192 -34.81 9.78 -43.60
CA LEU A 192 -34.18 11.09 -43.79
C LEU A 192 -32.76 10.98 -43.20
N ILE A 193 -31.77 10.97 -44.09
CA ILE A 193 -30.37 11.38 -43.88
C ILE A 193 -29.72 10.83 -42.58
N ALA A 194 -28.99 9.73 -42.68
CA ALA A 194 -28.05 9.30 -41.64
C ALA A 194 -26.91 10.34 -41.56
N THR A 195 -27.11 11.40 -40.77
CA THR A 195 -26.02 12.23 -40.28
C THR A 195 -25.39 11.49 -39.12
N TRP A 196 -24.17 11.01 -39.32
CA TRP A 196 -23.26 10.66 -38.23
C TRP A 196 -23.14 11.91 -37.35
N ILE A 197 -23.78 11.91 -36.18
CA ILE A 197 -23.45 12.90 -35.16
C ILE A 197 -22.29 12.28 -34.39
N LEU A 198 -21.08 12.51 -34.88
CA LEU A 198 -19.93 12.55 -33.99
C LEU A 198 -20.13 13.83 -33.16
N VAL A 199 -20.56 13.70 -31.90
CA VAL A 199 -20.39 14.83 -30.97
C VAL A 199 -18.92 14.80 -30.59
N GLU A 200 -18.11 15.49 -31.38
CA GLU A 200 -16.74 15.84 -31.01
C GLU A 200 -16.87 16.78 -29.80
N VAL A 201 -16.52 16.30 -28.60
CA VAL A 201 -16.44 17.14 -27.41
C VAL A 201 -15.09 17.86 -27.45
N ASP A 202 -14.90 18.71 -28.47
CA ASP A 202 -13.80 19.67 -28.47
C ASP A 202 -14.11 20.74 -27.43
N GLY A 203 -13.56 20.53 -26.22
CA GLY A 203 -13.19 21.59 -25.28
C GLY A 203 -14.32 22.33 -24.54
N LEU A 204 -14.44 22.04 -23.25
CA LEU A 204 -14.85 22.99 -22.21
C LEU A 204 -13.95 22.68 -20.98
N LEU A 205 -12.82 23.35 -20.79
CA LEU A 205 -12.63 24.64 -20.07
C LEU A 205 -13.35 24.72 -18.72
#